data_AF-A0A559PHL3-F1
#
_entry.id   AF-A0A559PHL3-F1
#
_cell.length_a   1.000
_cell.length_b   1.000
_cell.length_c   1.000
_cell.angle_alpha   90.00
_cell.angle_beta   90.00
_cell.angle_gamma   90.00
#
_symmetry.space_group_name_H-M   'P 1'
#
loop_
_entity.id
_entity.type
_entity.pdbx_description
1 polymer ?
#
loop_
_entity_poly.entity_id
_entity_poly.type
_entity_poly.pdbx_seq_one_letter_code
_entity_poly.pdbx_strand_id
1 'polypeptide(L)'
;MKAFILILTTVISLSCSDDNNSLNTNIKFTEIAEGFLGGQGSEGIPKQNIVIENETDWNNLKTKMNTNVNTTESFSETAIDFSKFNIIAIFEEVKNSGEFHLSIDEIIKKPNNVFVKIKLESPSGPNVIDIITQPYYIAKIPKSDLPVIFQ
;
A
#
# COMPACT_ATOMS: atom_id res chain seq x y z
N MET A 1 20.90 10.06 -69.27
CA MET A 1 20.05 10.39 -68.10
C MET A 1 19.95 9.18 -67.19
N LYS A 2 20.73 9.14 -66.11
CA LYS A 2 20.46 8.34 -64.90
C LYS A 2 21.06 9.11 -63.73
N ALA A 3 20.21 9.74 -62.92
CA ALA A 3 20.62 10.48 -61.74
C ALA A 3 20.95 9.47 -60.63
N PHE A 4 22.19 9.48 -60.14
CA PHE A 4 22.56 8.79 -58.91
C PHE A 4 22.28 9.76 -57.75
N ILE A 5 21.20 9.53 -57.02
CA ILE A 5 20.88 10.25 -55.79
C ILE A 5 21.53 9.50 -54.64
N LEU A 6 22.56 10.11 -54.05
CA LEU A 6 23.24 9.62 -52.85
C LEU A 6 22.47 10.14 -51.63
N ILE A 7 21.71 9.27 -50.96
CA ILE A 7 20.96 9.62 -49.75
C ILE A 7 21.90 9.47 -48.55
N LEU A 8 22.38 10.59 -48.02
CA LEU A 8 23.15 10.66 -46.78
C LEU A 8 22.15 10.79 -45.61
N THR A 9 21.77 9.67 -45.00
CA THR A 9 21.02 9.67 -43.74
C THR A 9 21.97 9.84 -42.56
N THR A 10 22.11 11.07 -42.08
CA THR A 10 22.71 11.37 -40.77
C THR A 10 21.75 10.93 -39.67
N VAL A 11 22.09 9.83 -38.99
CA VAL A 11 21.44 9.42 -37.74
C VAL A 11 22.01 10.30 -36.62
N ILE A 12 21.26 11.31 -36.20
CA ILE A 12 21.59 12.10 -35.01
C ILE A 12 21.07 11.31 -33.82
N SER A 13 21.94 10.52 -33.19
CA SER A 13 21.67 9.94 -31.87
C SER A 13 21.80 11.04 -30.81
N LEU A 14 20.68 11.67 -30.47
CA LEU A 14 20.56 12.47 -29.25
C LEU A 14 20.66 11.51 -28.06
N SER A 15 21.88 11.36 -27.54
CA SER A 15 22.12 10.78 -26.22
C SER A 15 21.65 11.80 -25.18
N CYS A 16 20.39 11.69 -24.77
CA CYS A 16 19.91 12.36 -23.57
C CYS A 16 20.50 11.64 -22.36
N SER A 17 21.63 12.14 -21.86
CA SER A 17 22.08 11.86 -20.50
C SER A 17 21.23 12.68 -19.54
N ASP A 18 20.04 12.17 -19.23
CA ASP A 18 19.26 12.70 -18.12
C ASP A 18 19.90 12.22 -16.82
N ASP A 19 20.80 13.04 -16.27
CA ASP A 19 21.22 12.99 -14.87
C ASP A 19 20.03 13.42 -13.98
N ASN A 20 18.96 12.62 -14.01
CA ASN A 20 17.88 12.72 -13.05
C ASN A 20 18.39 12.10 -11.76
N ASN A 21 19.10 12.89 -10.95
CA ASN A 21 19.29 12.60 -9.54
C ASN A 21 17.92 12.66 -8.87
N SER A 22 17.13 11.62 -9.06
CA SER A 22 15.79 11.53 -8.52
C SER A 22 15.93 11.30 -7.03
N LEU A 23 15.79 12.36 -6.26
CA LEU A 23 15.86 12.28 -4.82
C LEU A 23 14.71 11.42 -4.31
N ASN A 24 15.06 10.26 -3.75
CA ASN A 24 14.13 9.45 -2.99
C ASN A 24 13.53 10.34 -1.89
N THR A 25 12.20 10.46 -1.86
CA THR A 25 11.51 11.34 -0.91
C THR A 25 10.69 10.49 0.04
N ASN A 26 10.89 10.64 1.35
CA ASN A 26 10.04 10.00 2.34
C ASN A 26 8.65 10.67 2.33
N ILE A 27 7.60 9.86 2.13
CA ILE A 27 6.22 10.31 2.15
C ILE A 27 5.71 10.19 3.58
N LYS A 28 5.25 11.32 4.13
CA LYS A 28 4.47 11.32 5.37
C LYS A 28 3.12 10.65 5.11
N PHE A 29 2.76 9.73 5.98
CA PHE A 29 1.45 9.09 6.01
C PHE A 29 0.78 9.33 7.36
N THR A 30 -0.51 9.06 7.43
CA THR A 30 -1.28 9.13 8.68
C THR A 30 -1.95 7.80 8.89
N GLU A 31 -1.66 7.16 10.01
CA GLU A 31 -2.35 5.96 10.44
C GLU A 31 -3.83 6.24 10.68
N ILE A 32 -4.68 5.40 10.08
CA ILE A 32 -6.13 5.41 10.31
C ILE A 32 -6.47 4.40 11.40
N ALA A 33 -5.92 3.19 11.29
CA ALA A 33 -6.11 2.13 12.26
C ALA A 33 -5.09 1.01 12.06
N GLU A 34 -4.75 0.35 13.16
CA GLU A 34 -4.08 -0.94 13.21
C GLU A 34 -4.82 -1.88 14.16
N GLY A 35 -4.65 -3.19 14.00
CA GLY A 35 -5.22 -4.17 14.91
C GLY A 35 -5.48 -5.52 14.26
N PHE A 36 -6.54 -6.20 14.74
CA PHE A 36 -6.88 -7.56 14.35
C PHE A 36 -8.35 -7.68 13.97
N LEU A 37 -8.65 -8.39 12.88
CA LEU A 37 -9.99 -8.87 12.61
C LEU A 37 -10.25 -10.13 13.43
N GLY A 38 -11.39 -10.14 14.14
CA GLY A 38 -11.77 -11.19 15.09
C GLY A 38 -12.66 -12.28 14.51
N GLY A 39 -13.13 -12.16 13.26
CA GLY A 39 -14.03 -13.13 12.62
C GLY A 39 -13.36 -14.36 12.02
N GLN A 40 -12.07 -14.56 12.28
CA GLN A 40 -11.33 -15.76 11.85
C GLN A 40 -11.38 -15.94 10.31
N GLY A 41 -11.48 -14.85 9.56
CA GLY A 41 -11.54 -14.84 8.10
C GLY A 41 -12.95 -14.85 7.50
N SER A 42 -14.01 -14.91 8.32
CA SER A 42 -15.40 -14.83 7.83
C SER A 42 -15.75 -13.45 7.23
N GLU A 43 -14.93 -12.42 7.48
CA GLU A 43 -14.99 -11.11 6.81
C GLU A 43 -14.76 -11.23 5.29
N GLY A 44 -14.19 -12.34 4.80
CA GLY A 44 -13.92 -12.54 3.38
C GLY A 44 -12.84 -11.59 2.84
N ILE A 45 -11.87 -11.23 3.69
CA ILE A 45 -10.71 -10.41 3.36
C ILE A 45 -9.49 -11.34 3.31
N PRO A 46 -8.96 -11.72 2.13
CA PRO A 46 -7.75 -12.52 2.04
C PRO A 46 -6.52 -11.70 2.46
N LYS A 47 -5.37 -12.39 2.67
CA LYS A 47 -4.06 -11.74 2.75
C LYS A 47 -3.83 -10.91 1.48
N GLN A 48 -3.69 -9.61 1.62
CA GLN A 48 -3.51 -8.70 0.49
C GLN A 48 -3.03 -7.32 0.95
N ASN A 49 -2.41 -6.61 -0.01
CA ASN A 49 -2.07 -5.21 0.12
C ASN A 49 -2.79 -4.46 -0.99
N ILE A 50 -3.56 -3.45 -0.65
CA ILE A 50 -4.36 -2.71 -1.62
C ILE A 50 -4.20 -1.20 -1.45
N VAL A 51 -4.24 -0.51 -2.59
CA VAL A 51 -4.40 0.94 -2.65
C VAL A 51 -5.86 1.21 -2.97
N ILE A 52 -6.52 2.00 -2.12
CA ILE A 52 -7.90 2.40 -2.32
C ILE A 52 -7.90 3.88 -2.71
N GLU A 53 -8.45 4.16 -3.89
CA GLU A 53 -8.37 5.47 -4.55
C GLU A 53 -9.72 6.18 -4.65
N ASN A 54 -10.78 5.55 -4.16
CA ASN A 54 -12.13 6.07 -4.22
C ASN A 54 -12.97 5.64 -3.02
N GLU A 55 -14.05 6.39 -2.79
CA GLU A 55 -14.94 6.20 -1.66
C GLU A 55 -15.77 4.91 -1.73
N THR A 56 -16.08 4.41 -2.93
CA THR A 56 -16.86 3.19 -3.11
C THR A 56 -16.09 1.97 -2.57
N ASP A 57 -14.83 1.82 -2.98
CA ASP A 57 -13.97 0.73 -2.52
C ASP A 57 -13.65 0.85 -1.03
N TRP A 58 -13.50 2.07 -0.52
CA TRP A 58 -13.32 2.30 0.92
C TRP A 58 -14.53 1.87 1.74
N ASN A 59 -15.73 2.23 1.29
CA ASN A 59 -16.97 1.82 1.95
C ASN A 59 -17.17 0.31 1.87
N ASN A 60 -16.86 -0.32 0.73
CA ASN A 60 -16.90 -1.77 0.57
C ASN A 60 -15.95 -2.47 1.56
N LEU A 61 -14.71 -1.97 1.71
CA LEU A 61 -13.76 -2.53 2.67
C LEU A 61 -14.29 -2.39 4.11
N LYS A 62 -14.73 -1.20 4.51
CA LYS A 62 -15.31 -0.94 5.84
C LYS A 62 -16.48 -1.87 6.14
N THR A 63 -17.38 -2.09 5.18
CA THR A 63 -18.50 -3.04 5.32
C THR A 63 -18.00 -4.45 5.58
N LYS A 64 -16.98 -4.93 4.85
CA LYS A 64 -16.39 -6.26 5.09
C LYS A 64 -15.75 -6.36 6.48
N MET A 65 -14.98 -5.34 6.88
CA MET A 65 -14.35 -5.31 8.21
C MET A 65 -15.39 -5.32 9.33
N ASN A 66 -16.57 -4.76 9.09
CA ASN A 66 -17.68 -4.74 10.06
C ASN A 66 -18.55 -6.01 10.06
N THR A 67 -18.17 -7.08 9.35
CA THR A 67 -19.02 -8.28 9.20
C THR A 67 -19.36 -8.95 10.54
N ASN A 68 -18.38 -9.07 11.43
CA ASN A 68 -18.54 -9.80 12.71
C ASN A 68 -18.58 -8.86 13.92
N VAL A 69 -17.82 -7.78 13.87
CA VAL A 69 -17.65 -6.78 14.92
C VAL A 69 -17.55 -5.42 14.24
N ASN A 70 -18.03 -4.34 14.87
CA ASN A 70 -17.91 -2.98 14.34
C ASN A 70 -16.46 -2.45 14.42
N THR A 71 -15.52 -3.11 13.73
CA THR A 71 -14.09 -2.77 13.72
C THR A 71 -13.83 -1.33 13.34
N THR A 72 -14.63 -0.73 12.46
CA THR A 72 -14.37 0.64 11.98
C THR A 72 -14.73 1.74 12.99
N GLU A 73 -15.36 1.42 14.12
CA GLU A 73 -15.65 2.40 15.18
C GLU A 73 -14.38 2.94 15.84
N SER A 74 -13.29 2.17 15.81
CA SER A 74 -12.00 2.58 16.36
C SER A 74 -11.15 3.42 15.38
N PHE A 75 -11.60 3.61 14.14
CA PHE A 75 -10.82 4.33 13.13
C PHE A 75 -10.71 5.81 13.50
N SER A 76 -9.50 6.36 13.41
CA SER A 76 -9.26 7.77 13.69
C SER A 76 -9.91 8.70 12.65
N GLU A 77 -10.14 8.20 11.44
CA GLU A 77 -10.74 8.93 10.32
C GLU A 77 -11.45 7.98 9.36
N THR A 78 -12.70 8.29 9.02
CA THR A 78 -13.50 7.48 8.08
C THR A 78 -13.96 8.24 6.84
N ALA A 79 -13.96 9.58 6.90
CA ALA A 79 -14.26 10.48 5.79
C ALA A 79 -12.96 10.94 5.14
N ILE A 80 -12.73 10.55 3.88
CA ILE A 80 -11.47 10.77 3.18
C ILE A 80 -11.71 11.59 1.92
N ASP A 81 -10.92 12.65 1.75
CA ASP A 81 -10.90 13.43 0.51
C ASP A 81 -10.02 12.72 -0.55
N PHE A 82 -10.64 11.83 -1.35
CA PHE A 82 -9.96 11.07 -2.40
C PHE A 82 -9.44 11.92 -3.57
N SER A 83 -9.72 13.23 -3.59
CA SER A 83 -9.03 14.14 -4.51
C SER A 83 -7.60 14.45 -4.06
N LYS A 84 -7.30 14.25 -2.77
CA LYS A 84 -6.00 14.58 -2.14
C LYS A 84 -5.27 13.38 -1.56
N PHE A 85 -5.98 12.32 -1.16
CA PHE A 85 -5.41 11.18 -0.47
C PHE A 85 -5.85 9.85 -1.09
N ASN A 86 -4.97 8.87 -1.00
CA ASN A 86 -5.31 7.45 -1.21
C ASN A 86 -5.15 6.73 0.14
N ILE A 87 -5.80 5.58 0.28
CA ILE A 87 -5.63 4.70 1.44
C ILE A 87 -4.74 3.53 1.06
N ILE A 88 -3.81 3.18 1.94
CA ILE A 88 -3.10 1.92 1.95
C ILE A 88 -3.76 1.02 2.99
N ALA A 89 -4.21 -0.16 2.58
CA ALA A 89 -4.72 -1.18 3.50
C ALA A 89 -3.95 -2.49 3.30
N ILE A 90 -3.44 -3.03 4.40
CA ILE A 90 -2.61 -4.22 4.46
C ILE A 90 -3.32 -5.22 5.37
N PHE A 91 -3.52 -6.43 4.88
CA PHE A 91 -4.12 -7.53 5.61
C PHE A 91 -3.20 -8.74 5.54
N GLU A 92 -2.86 -9.29 6.69
CA GLU A 92 -2.14 -10.54 6.76
C GLU A 92 -3.07 -11.75 6.64
N GLU A 93 -2.47 -12.94 6.57
CA GLU A 93 -3.24 -14.19 6.70
C GLU A 93 -3.79 -14.36 8.12
N VAL A 94 -4.82 -15.20 8.27
CA VAL A 94 -5.32 -15.61 9.59
C VAL A 94 -4.20 -16.36 10.33
N LYS A 95 -3.83 -15.87 11.50
CA LYS A 95 -2.82 -16.44 12.40
C LYS A 95 -3.52 -17.17 13.53
N ASN A 96 -2.99 -18.34 13.90
CA ASN A 96 -3.55 -19.18 14.97
C ASN A 96 -2.80 -19.03 16.31
N SER A 97 -1.92 -18.04 16.44
CA SER A 97 -1.03 -17.91 17.61
C SER A 97 -0.61 -16.47 17.84
N GLY A 98 -0.72 -16.01 19.07
CA GLY A 98 -0.19 -14.76 19.60
C GLY A 98 -0.60 -13.48 18.88
N GLU A 99 -0.11 -12.37 19.41
CA GLU A 99 -0.33 -11.04 18.87
C GLU A 99 0.78 -10.71 17.86
N PHE A 100 0.47 -10.84 16.58
CA PHE A 100 1.36 -10.38 15.49
C PHE A 100 1.19 -8.88 15.31
N HIS A 101 2.27 -8.12 15.30
CA HIS A 101 2.19 -6.68 15.07
C HIS A 101 2.54 -6.34 13.62
N LEU A 102 1.57 -5.80 12.89
CA LEU A 102 1.72 -5.39 11.49
C LEU A 102 1.79 -3.87 11.44
N SER A 103 2.84 -3.33 10.82
CA SER A 103 3.04 -1.88 10.71
C SER A 103 3.67 -1.48 9.37
N ILE A 104 3.60 -0.19 9.04
CA ILE A 104 4.36 0.42 7.94
C ILE A 104 5.60 1.10 8.52
N ASP A 105 6.78 0.66 8.09
CA ASP A 105 8.07 1.22 8.54
C ASP A 105 8.32 2.56 7.86
N GLU A 106 8.20 2.61 6.54
CA GLU A 106 8.28 3.84 5.77
C GLU A 106 7.61 3.75 4.39
N ILE A 107 7.31 4.92 3.84
CA ILE A 107 6.84 5.07 2.46
C ILE A 107 7.82 5.96 1.70
N ILE A 108 8.39 5.46 0.62
CA ILE A 108 9.41 6.16 -0.17
C ILE A 108 8.91 6.39 -1.59
N LYS A 109 8.84 7.66 -1.98
CA LYS A 109 8.66 8.05 -3.39
C LYS A 109 9.99 7.97 -4.13
N LYS A 110 10.01 7.20 -5.21
CA LYS A 110 11.05 7.16 -6.25
C LYS A 110 10.44 7.72 -7.54
N PRO A 111 11.23 8.06 -8.59
CA PRO A 111 10.70 8.73 -9.77
C PRO A 111 9.56 7.96 -10.46
N ASN A 112 9.60 6.63 -10.42
CA ASN A 112 8.62 5.80 -11.13
C ASN A 112 7.64 5.05 -10.21
N ASN A 113 7.87 5.01 -8.90
CA ASN A 113 7.08 4.18 -7.98
C ASN A 113 7.04 4.80 -6.58
N VAL A 114 6.00 4.47 -5.82
CA VAL A 114 5.93 4.65 -4.37
C VAL A 114 6.14 3.30 -3.70
N PHE A 115 7.16 3.16 -2.86
CA PHE A 115 7.44 1.93 -2.12
C PHE A 115 6.84 2.03 -0.72
N VAL A 116 6.10 1.03 -0.30
CA VAL A 116 5.57 0.90 1.06
C VAL A 116 6.28 -0.28 1.70
N LYS A 117 7.09 -0.02 2.72
CA LYS A 117 7.80 -1.05 3.49
C LYS A 117 6.94 -1.50 4.66
N ILE A 118 6.63 -2.79 4.68
CA ILE A 118 5.76 -3.40 5.67
C ILE A 118 6.63 -4.19 6.66
N LYS A 119 6.28 -4.12 7.93
CA LYS A 119 6.91 -4.93 8.98
C LYS A 119 5.87 -5.81 9.64
N LEU A 120 6.17 -7.09 9.77
CA LEU A 120 5.39 -8.04 10.54
C LEU A 120 6.26 -8.60 11.67
N GLU A 121 5.94 -8.23 12.90
CA GLU A 121 6.61 -8.74 14.09
C GLU A 121 5.83 -9.94 14.63
N SER A 122 6.56 -11.04 14.85
CA SER A 122 5.97 -12.25 15.41
C SER A 122 6.01 -12.20 16.94
N PRO A 123 4.98 -12.70 17.62
CA PRO A 123 5.01 -12.87 19.06
C PRO A 123 6.16 -13.81 19.42
N SER A 124 6.96 -13.46 20.43
CA SER A 124 8.08 -14.28 20.89
C SER A 124 8.09 -14.42 22.41
N GLY A 125 8.49 -15.58 22.89
CA GLY A 125 8.60 -15.88 24.32
C GLY A 125 7.77 -17.11 24.76
N PRO A 126 7.89 -17.52 26.03
CA PRO A 126 7.27 -18.74 26.54
C PRO A 126 5.74 -18.64 26.76
N ASN A 127 5.17 -17.44 26.63
CA ASN A 127 3.76 -17.14 26.97
C ASN A 127 2.94 -16.71 25.75
N VAL A 128 3.26 -17.19 24.55
CA VAL A 128 2.43 -16.96 23.36
C VAL A 128 1.09 -17.65 23.57
N ILE A 129 0.02 -16.86 23.53
CA ILE A 129 -1.37 -17.33 23.70
C ILE A 129 -1.93 -17.78 22.35
N ASP A 130 -2.67 -18.88 22.32
CA ASP A 130 -3.34 -19.35 21.10
C ASP A 130 -4.65 -18.57 20.89
N ILE A 131 -4.58 -17.50 20.10
CA ILE A 131 -5.75 -16.72 19.67
C ILE A 131 -5.73 -16.63 18.15
N ILE A 132 -6.87 -16.94 17.53
CA ILE A 132 -7.06 -16.81 16.09
C ILE A 132 -7.34 -15.35 15.76
N THR A 133 -6.44 -14.70 15.02
CA THR A 133 -6.55 -13.29 14.64
C THR A 133 -6.11 -13.08 13.20
N GLN A 134 -6.55 -11.99 12.57
CA GLN A 134 -6.02 -11.54 11.29
C GLN A 134 -5.51 -10.11 11.40
N PRO A 135 -4.18 -9.88 11.46
CA PRO A 135 -3.62 -8.55 11.58
C PRO A 135 -3.94 -7.67 10.37
N TYR A 136 -4.21 -6.39 10.60
CA TYR A 136 -4.37 -5.38 9.56
C TYR A 136 -3.70 -4.05 9.95
N TYR A 137 -3.35 -3.28 8.92
CA TYR A 137 -2.87 -1.90 9.07
C TYR A 137 -3.46 -1.04 7.95
N ILE A 138 -3.97 0.14 8.30
CA ILE A 138 -4.60 1.08 7.39
C ILE A 138 -4.02 2.47 7.62
N ALA A 139 -3.55 3.10 6.55
CA ALA A 139 -3.07 4.48 6.56
C ALA A 139 -3.55 5.25 5.35
N LYS A 140 -3.68 6.57 5.48
CA LYS A 140 -3.80 7.48 4.34
C LYS A 140 -2.45 8.04 3.92
N ILE A 141 -2.29 8.20 2.61
CA ILE A 141 -1.12 8.80 1.98
C ILE A 141 -1.56 9.89 1.01
N PRO A 142 -0.73 10.93 0.77
CA PRO A 142 -0.97 11.88 -0.31
C PRO A 142 -1.16 11.15 -1.64
N LYS A 143 -2.13 11.61 -2.43
CA LYS A 143 -2.43 11.04 -3.74
C LYS A 143 -1.21 11.16 -4.68
N SER A 144 -1.00 10.12 -5.48
CA SER A 144 0.09 10.02 -6.43
C SER A 144 -0.36 9.17 -7.62
N ASP A 145 -0.02 9.61 -8.83
CA ASP A 145 -0.28 8.85 -10.07
C ASP A 145 0.77 7.75 -10.32
N LEU A 146 1.76 7.63 -9.43
CA LEU A 146 2.79 6.60 -9.51
C LEU A 146 2.27 5.28 -8.94
N PRO A 147 2.61 4.13 -9.58
CA PRO A 147 2.29 2.82 -9.03
C PRO A 147 2.89 2.63 -7.64
N VAL A 148 2.12 1.98 -6.77
CA VAL A 148 2.54 1.61 -5.40
C VAL A 148 3.07 0.18 -5.41
N ILE A 149 4.23 -0.04 -4.80
CA ILE A 149 4.87 -1.34 -4.63
C ILE A 149 5.03 -1.62 -3.13
N PHE A 150 4.49 -2.76 -2.69
CA PHE A 150 4.63 -3.23 -1.32
C PHE A 150 5.85 -4.14 -1.18
N GLN A 151 6.61 -3.97 -0.08
CA GLN A 151 7.84 -4.70 0.22
C GLN A 151 7.86 -5.21 1.65
#